data_AF-A0A936WD87-F1
#
_entry.id   AF-A0A936WD87-F1
#
_cell.length_a   1.000
_cell.length_b   1.000
_cell.length_c   1.000
_cell.angle_alpha   90.00
_cell.angle_beta   90.00
_cell.angle_gamma   90.00
#
_symmetry.space_group_name_H-M   'P 1'
#
loop_
_entity.id
_entity.type
_entity.pdbx_description
1 polymer ?
#
loop_
_entity_poly.entity_id
_entity_poly.type
_entity_poly.pdbx_seq_one_letter_code
_entity_poly.pdbx_strand_id
1 'polypeptide(L)'
;MQKICLVVMLMLAGVRPPYANAQTPTKPLFPGAEHLDSCVVELPLTYAKKDKECYTQAARFLEDVELIYLSYDKKTKAATYTRVYVITETKDGGDLVYIENAKDHLQMDGVKQAFFPKFKASSERFYNADCFDAHVAAHPGLKEVLKEAQP
;
A
#
# COMPACT_ATOMS: atom_id res chain seq x y z
N MET A 1 -63.38 -25.75 2.10
CA MET A 1 -62.96 -24.60 2.92
C MET A 1 -61.44 -24.68 3.04
N GLN A 2 -60.68 -23.88 2.29
CA GLN A 2 -60.00 -22.66 2.78
C GLN A 2 -59.03 -23.02 3.94
N LYS A 3 -57.71 -22.84 3.86
CA LYS A 3 -56.95 -21.70 3.31
C LYS A 3 -55.54 -22.13 2.87
N ILE A 4 -55.14 -21.58 1.73
CA ILE A 4 -53.77 -21.50 1.23
C ILE A 4 -52.99 -20.56 2.17
N CYS A 5 -51.90 -21.04 2.77
CA CYS A 5 -50.92 -20.18 3.42
C CYS A 5 -49.76 -19.96 2.44
N LEU A 6 -49.83 -18.84 1.73
CA LEU A 6 -48.73 -18.23 1.01
C LEU A 6 -47.66 -17.81 2.04
N VAL A 7 -46.48 -18.41 2.03
CA VAL A 7 -45.31 -17.84 2.70
C VAL A 7 -44.55 -17.04 1.66
N VAL A 8 -44.71 -15.73 1.76
CA VAL A 8 -43.96 -14.70 1.03
C VAL A 8 -42.77 -14.28 1.90
N MET A 9 -41.68 -13.93 1.23
CA MET A 9 -40.47 -13.25 1.74
C MET A 9 -39.50 -14.14 2.55
N LEU A 10 -38.18 -14.02 2.40
CA LEU A 10 -37.37 -12.94 1.85
C LEU A 10 -36.34 -13.50 0.86
N MET A 11 -36.23 -12.84 -0.31
CA MET A 11 -34.98 -12.80 -1.06
C MET A 11 -33.91 -12.27 -0.11
N LEU A 12 -32.92 -13.10 0.24
CA LEU A 12 -31.65 -12.63 0.78
C LEU A 12 -30.98 -11.83 -0.33
N ALA A 13 -31.34 -10.56 -0.43
CA ALA A 13 -30.50 -9.57 -1.07
C ALA A 13 -29.15 -9.65 -0.35
N GLY A 14 -28.18 -10.27 -1.01
CA GLY A 14 -26.80 -10.30 -0.55
C GLY A 14 -26.38 -8.88 -0.27
N VAL A 15 -26.30 -8.54 1.01
CA VAL A 15 -25.69 -7.31 1.49
C VAL A 15 -24.22 -7.42 1.10
N ARG A 16 -23.89 -6.90 -0.09
CA ARG A 16 -22.50 -6.65 -0.46
C ARG A 16 -21.93 -5.70 0.59
N PRO A 17 -20.83 -6.05 1.26
CA PRO A 17 -20.21 -5.14 2.23
C PRO A 17 -19.85 -3.82 1.52
N PRO A 18 -20.09 -2.65 2.14
CA PRO A 18 -19.77 -1.36 1.58
C PRO A 18 -18.28 -1.07 1.79
N TYR A 19 -17.41 -1.82 1.11
CA TYR A 19 -15.98 -1.52 1.03
C TYR A 19 -15.47 -1.69 -0.40
N ALA A 20 -16.21 -1.14 -1.34
CA ALA A 20 -15.64 -0.74 -2.62
C ALA A 20 -15.77 0.78 -2.67
N ASN A 21 -14.86 1.49 -1.98
CA ASN A 21 -14.49 2.81 -2.43
C ASN A 21 -13.96 2.59 -3.84
N ALA A 22 -14.79 2.85 -4.84
CA ALA A 22 -14.34 3.02 -6.21
C ALA A 22 -13.38 4.20 -6.17
N GLN A 23 -12.09 3.91 -5.98
CA GLN A 23 -11.00 4.85 -6.10
C GLN A 23 -11.20 5.53 -7.45
N THR A 24 -11.54 6.81 -7.45
CA THR A 24 -11.41 7.63 -8.65
C THR A 24 -10.00 7.40 -9.18
N PRO A 25 -9.81 6.97 -10.45
CA PRO A 25 -8.49 6.64 -10.95
C PRO A 25 -7.58 7.84 -10.73
N THR A 26 -6.70 7.72 -9.74
CA THR A 26 -5.74 8.77 -9.47
C THR A 26 -4.83 8.79 -10.68
N LYS A 27 -4.54 9.98 -11.23
CA LYS A 27 -3.67 10.09 -12.41
C LYS A 27 -2.45 9.18 -12.23
N PRO A 28 -2.14 8.30 -13.21
CA PRO A 28 -1.01 7.39 -13.11
C PRO A 28 0.26 8.15 -12.76
N LEU A 29 1.05 7.58 -11.84
CA LEU A 29 2.24 8.24 -11.34
C LEU A 29 3.28 8.44 -12.45
N PHE A 30 3.38 7.45 -13.33
CA PHE A 30 4.23 7.38 -14.51
C PHE A 30 3.50 6.57 -15.61
N PRO A 31 3.96 6.60 -16.88
CA PRO A 31 3.34 5.83 -17.96
C PRO A 31 3.35 4.31 -17.66
N GLY A 32 2.20 3.65 -17.72
CA GLY A 32 2.05 2.23 -17.40
C GLY A 32 1.73 1.95 -15.93
N ALA A 33 1.77 2.95 -15.04
CA ALA A 33 1.47 2.75 -13.62
C ALA A 33 0.03 2.26 -13.36
N GLU A 34 -0.89 2.45 -14.31
CA GLU A 34 -2.24 1.89 -14.28
C GLU A 34 -2.26 0.36 -14.14
N HIS A 35 -1.23 -0.32 -14.62
CA HIS A 35 -1.08 -1.77 -14.43
C HIS A 35 -0.82 -2.16 -12.99
N LEU A 36 -0.49 -1.21 -12.10
CA LEU A 36 -0.18 -1.43 -10.70
C LEU A 36 -1.28 -0.88 -9.76
N ASP A 37 -2.35 -0.28 -10.30
CA ASP A 37 -3.38 0.39 -9.51
C ASP A 37 -4.05 -0.56 -8.50
N SER A 38 -4.25 -1.84 -8.87
CA SER A 38 -4.80 -2.86 -7.98
C SER A 38 -3.87 -3.28 -6.85
N CYS A 39 -2.57 -2.96 -6.96
CA CYS A 39 -1.56 -3.29 -5.95
C CYS A 39 -1.33 -2.15 -4.95
N VAL A 40 -1.97 -0.99 -5.15
CA VAL A 40 -1.75 0.21 -4.32
C VAL A 40 -2.16 -0.05 -2.87
N VAL A 41 -1.28 0.33 -1.95
CA VAL A 41 -1.52 0.31 -0.51
C VAL A 41 -1.65 1.75 0.00
N GLU A 42 -2.76 2.04 0.67
CA GLU A 42 -3.02 3.34 1.28
C GLU A 42 -2.27 3.47 2.61
N LEU A 43 -1.05 4.01 2.55
CA LEU A 43 -0.22 4.29 3.72
C LEU A 43 0.39 5.70 3.63
N PRO A 44 -0.33 6.75 4.03
CA PRO A 44 0.15 8.13 3.94
C PRO A 44 1.07 8.47 5.12
N LEU A 45 2.36 8.15 5.03
CA LEU A 45 3.39 8.53 6.01
C LEU A 45 3.76 10.03 5.94
N THR A 46 2.78 10.92 6.14
CA THR A 46 2.99 12.38 6.12
C THR A 46 3.64 12.89 7.41
N TYR A 47 3.52 12.12 8.50
CA TYR A 47 3.87 12.49 9.87
C TYR A 47 3.21 13.78 10.38
N ALA A 48 2.19 14.29 9.67
CA ALA A 48 1.40 15.40 10.16
C ALA A 48 0.55 14.92 11.34
N LYS A 49 0.46 15.73 12.41
CA LYS A 49 -0.29 15.38 13.62
C LYS A 49 -1.74 14.97 13.33
N LYS A 50 -2.39 15.66 12.39
CA LYS A 50 -3.77 15.39 11.95
C LYS A 50 -3.96 14.03 11.27
N ASP A 51 -2.89 13.48 10.68
CA ASP A 51 -2.93 12.23 9.92
C ASP A 51 -2.44 11.05 10.77
N LYS A 52 -2.03 11.30 12.04
CA LYS A 52 -1.40 10.31 12.93
C LYS A 52 -2.21 9.05 13.13
N GLU A 53 -3.46 9.21 13.53
CA GLU A 53 -4.35 8.06 13.75
C GLU A 53 -4.51 7.22 12.49
N CYS A 54 -4.66 7.87 11.34
CA CYS A 54 -4.82 7.22 10.05
C CYS A 54 -3.58 6.40 9.65
N TYR A 55 -2.39 7.01 9.66
CA TYR A 55 -1.19 6.26 9.26
C TYR A 55 -0.77 5.21 10.30
N THR A 56 -1.04 5.42 11.60
CA THR A 56 -0.77 4.42 12.63
C THR A 56 -1.70 3.22 12.51
N GLN A 57 -2.99 3.45 12.25
CA GLN A 57 -3.92 2.34 12.02
C GLN A 57 -3.56 1.56 10.75
N ALA A 58 -3.26 2.25 9.64
CA ALA A 58 -2.82 1.61 8.41
C ALA A 58 -1.53 0.79 8.62
N ALA A 59 -0.56 1.34 9.34
CA ALA A 59 0.70 0.66 9.67
C ALA A 59 0.48 -0.65 10.45
N ARG A 60 -0.44 -0.66 11.42
CA ARG A 60 -0.78 -1.89 12.18
C ARG A 60 -1.39 -2.99 11.32
N PHE A 61 -2.16 -2.64 10.29
CA PHE A 61 -2.71 -3.63 9.35
C PHE A 61 -1.66 -4.17 8.37
N LEU A 62 -0.52 -3.50 8.24
CA LEU A 62 0.56 -3.82 7.32
C LEU A 62 1.79 -4.36 8.06
N GLU A 63 1.64 -4.70 9.34
CA GLU A 63 2.66 -5.40 10.11
C GLU A 63 2.97 -6.74 9.41
N ASP A 64 4.26 -7.06 9.27
CA ASP A 64 4.78 -8.24 8.54
C ASP A 64 4.45 -8.32 7.03
N VAL A 65 3.88 -7.25 6.44
CA VAL A 65 3.64 -7.19 5.00
C VAL A 65 4.80 -6.50 4.29
N GLU A 66 5.44 -7.20 3.36
CA GLU A 66 6.45 -6.59 2.50
C GLU A 66 5.79 -5.65 1.47
N LEU A 67 6.28 -4.41 1.42
CA LEU A 67 5.79 -3.37 0.54
C LEU A 67 6.87 -2.90 -0.42
N ILE A 68 6.44 -2.32 -1.52
CA ILE A 68 7.26 -1.54 -2.44
C ILE A 68 7.00 -0.07 -2.14
N TYR A 69 8.02 0.64 -1.68
CA TYR A 69 8.03 2.10 -1.67
C TYR A 69 8.60 2.60 -2.99
N LEU A 70 7.75 3.23 -3.81
CA LEU A 70 8.13 3.74 -5.12
C LEU A 70 8.11 5.27 -5.12
N SER A 71 9.17 5.86 -5.68
CA SER A 71 9.29 7.29 -5.94
C SER A 71 9.53 7.54 -7.43
N TYR A 72 8.76 8.46 -8.00
CA TYR A 72 8.87 8.87 -9.39
C TYR A 72 9.42 10.28 -9.51
N ASP A 73 10.58 10.39 -10.15
CA ASP A 73 11.16 11.69 -10.50
C ASP A 73 10.71 12.12 -11.90
N LYS A 74 9.87 13.16 -11.94
CA LYS A 74 9.33 13.73 -13.18
C LYS A 74 10.41 14.33 -14.09
N LYS A 75 11.57 14.73 -13.56
CA LYS A 75 12.67 15.31 -14.35
C LYS A 75 13.41 14.22 -15.12
N THR A 76 13.79 13.16 -14.42
CA THR A 76 14.54 12.03 -15.01
C THR A 76 13.65 10.96 -15.63
N LYS A 77 12.33 11.03 -15.38
CA LYS A 77 11.33 10.02 -15.77
C LYS A 77 11.66 8.62 -15.23
N ALA A 78 12.37 8.55 -14.10
CA ALA A 78 12.73 7.29 -13.46
C ALA A 78 11.76 7.01 -12.31
N ALA A 79 11.23 5.78 -12.27
CA ALA A 79 10.50 5.25 -11.13
C ALA A 79 11.44 4.34 -10.34
N THR A 80 11.92 4.83 -9.20
CA THR A 80 12.83 4.08 -8.34
C THR A 80 12.02 3.45 -7.20
N TYR A 81 12.27 2.17 -6.90
CA TYR A 81 11.56 1.48 -5.84
C TYR A 81 12.49 0.78 -4.86
N THR A 82 12.04 0.68 -3.61
CA THR A 82 12.73 -0.03 -2.53
C THR A 82 11.74 -0.97 -1.86
N ARG A 83 12.20 -2.18 -1.52
CA ARG A 83 11.43 -3.15 -0.72
C ARG A 83 11.55 -2.83 0.75
N VAL A 84 10.42 -2.70 1.44
CA VAL A 84 10.35 -2.21 2.81
C VAL A 84 9.31 -2.95 3.66
N TYR A 85 9.51 -2.93 4.97
CA TYR A 85 8.48 -3.26 5.96
C TYR A 85 8.08 -2.00 6.72
N VAL A 86 6.82 -1.96 7.15
CA VAL A 86 6.31 -0.88 8.01
C VAL A 86 6.41 -1.35 9.44
N ILE A 87 7.09 -0.56 10.28
CA ILE A 87 7.29 -0.86 11.68
C ILE A 87 6.46 0.10 12.51
N THR A 88 5.72 -0.45 13.47
CA THR A 88 5.02 0.32 14.50
C THR A 88 5.66 0.00 15.84
N GLU A 89 6.23 1.00 16.51
CA GLU A 89 6.78 0.86 17.85
C GLU A 89 6.03 1.76 18.81
N THR A 90 5.60 1.21 19.95
CA THR A 90 5.09 2.02 21.05
C THR A 90 6.23 2.38 21.98
N LYS A 91 6.58 3.67 22.06
CA LYS A 91 7.66 4.18 22.92
C LYS A 91 7.19 5.41 23.69
N ASP A 92 7.53 5.48 24.98
CA ASP A 92 7.24 6.63 25.86
C ASP A 92 5.78 7.11 25.83
N GLY A 93 4.83 6.18 25.66
CA GLY A 93 3.39 6.46 25.61
C GLY A 93 2.86 6.95 24.26
N GLY A 94 3.65 6.85 23.19
CA GLY A 94 3.22 7.17 21.83
C GLY A 94 3.62 6.13 20.79
N ASP A 95 2.78 5.95 19.78
CA ASP A 95 3.11 5.14 18.62
C ASP A 95 4.03 5.93 17.67
N LEU A 96 5.13 5.29 17.30
CA LEU A 96 6.08 5.67 16.27
C LEU A 96 5.89 4.73 15.08
N VAL A 97 5.82 5.30 13.88
CA VAL A 97 5.71 4.54 12.63
C VAL A 97 6.87 4.92 11.74
N TYR A 98 7.53 3.93 11.17
CA TYR A 98 8.64 4.12 10.22
C TYR A 98 8.70 2.95 9.25
N ILE A 99 9.59 3.02 8.25
CA ILE A 99 9.86 1.90 7.35
C ILE A 99 11.30 1.44 7.49
N GLU A 100 11.53 0.14 7.30
CA GLU A 100 12.85 -0.47 7.24
C GLU A 100 13.05 -1.10 5.86
N ASN A 101 14.28 -1.15 5.35
CA ASN A 101 14.55 -1.95 4.16
C ASN A 101 14.28 -3.43 4.47
N ALA A 102 13.65 -4.14 3.52
CA ALA A 102 13.39 -5.57 3.68
C ALA A 102 14.67 -6.38 3.92
N LYS A 103 15.79 -5.97 3.31
CA LYS A 103 17.11 -6.60 3.48
C LYS A 103 17.65 -6.49 4.91
N ASP A 104 17.35 -5.41 5.61
CA ASP A 104 17.81 -5.13 6.97
C ASP A 104 16.84 -5.74 8.00
N HIS A 105 15.53 -5.71 7.70
CA HIS A 105 14.49 -6.23 8.57
C HIS A 105 14.66 -7.72 8.88
N LEU A 106 15.09 -8.50 7.88
CA LEU A 106 15.32 -9.95 7.98
C LEU A 106 16.63 -10.34 8.70
N GLN A 107 17.52 -9.38 8.99
CA GLN A 107 18.76 -9.66 9.72
C GLN A 107 18.50 -9.65 11.24
N MET A 108 18.84 -10.77 11.90
CA MET A 108 18.69 -10.93 13.36
C MET A 108 19.67 -10.06 14.15
N ASP A 109 20.93 -9.95 13.69
CA ASP A 109 22.03 -9.29 14.40
C ASP A 109 22.56 -8.04 13.67
N GLY A 110 21.79 -7.53 12.69
CA GLY A 110 22.16 -6.39 11.85
C GLY A 110 21.70 -5.05 12.42
N VAL A 111 22.38 -3.97 12.02
CA VAL A 111 21.89 -2.61 12.26
C VAL A 111 20.70 -2.37 11.33
N LYS A 112 19.49 -2.27 11.91
CA LYS A 112 18.28 -1.94 11.16
C LYS A 112 18.21 -0.43 10.95
N GLN A 113 18.11 -0.01 9.69
CA GLN A 113 18.00 1.39 9.35
C GLN A 113 16.53 1.81 9.27
N ALA A 114 16.10 2.64 10.23
CA ALA A 114 14.80 3.26 10.21
C ALA A 114 14.76 4.45 9.23
N PHE A 115 13.80 4.44 8.31
CA PHE A 115 13.54 5.52 7.37
C PHE A 115 12.20 6.20 7.66
N PHE A 116 12.22 7.53 7.63
CA PHE A 116 11.05 8.38 7.85
C PHE A 116 10.75 9.20 6.58
N PRO A 117 10.19 8.58 5.52
CA PRO A 117 9.91 9.29 4.28
C PRO A 117 8.86 10.38 4.51
N LYS A 118 9.11 11.61 4.07
CA LYS A 118 8.08 12.66 4.05
C LYS A 118 7.15 12.42 2.87
N PHE A 119 6.22 11.48 3.01
CA PHE A 119 5.45 10.93 1.90
C PHE A 119 4.74 12.01 1.05
N LYS A 120 4.88 11.91 -0.27
CA LYS A 120 4.22 12.81 -1.24
C LYS A 120 3.40 12.02 -2.24
N ALA A 121 2.08 12.02 -2.07
CA ALA A 121 1.15 11.36 -2.99
C ALA A 121 1.20 11.88 -4.45
N SER A 122 1.91 12.97 -4.75
CA SER A 122 2.09 13.48 -6.11
C SER A 122 3.30 12.87 -6.86
N SER A 123 4.18 12.16 -6.15
CA SER A 123 5.41 11.54 -6.67
C SER A 123 5.71 10.16 -6.09
N GLU A 124 4.98 9.70 -5.08
CA GLU A 124 5.30 8.48 -4.34
C GLU A 124 4.07 7.58 -4.14
N ARG A 125 4.28 6.27 -4.09
CA ARG A 125 3.25 5.26 -3.87
C ARG A 125 3.81 4.09 -3.06
N PHE A 126 2.94 3.45 -2.28
CA PHE A 126 3.19 2.13 -1.73
C PHE A 126 2.42 1.08 -2.53
N TYR A 127 3.05 -0.06 -2.79
CA TYR A 127 2.39 -1.22 -3.38
C TYR A 127 2.64 -2.45 -2.52
N ASN A 128 1.72 -3.42 -2.54
CA ASN A 128 2.00 -4.76 -2.02
C ASN A 128 3.06 -5.44 -2.91
N ALA A 129 4.10 -6.03 -2.31
CA ALA A 129 5.24 -6.57 -3.06
C ALA A 129 4.88 -7.74 -3.97
N ASP A 130 4.12 -8.72 -3.48
CA ASP A 130 3.73 -9.90 -4.27
C ASP A 130 2.88 -9.51 -5.48
N CYS A 131 1.89 -8.62 -5.27
CA CYS A 131 1.07 -8.08 -6.35
C CYS A 131 1.92 -7.30 -7.37
N PHE A 132 2.81 -6.45 -6.89
CA PHE A 132 3.70 -5.65 -7.75
C PHE A 132 4.57 -6.55 -8.63
N ASP A 133 5.21 -7.56 -8.05
CA ASP A 133 6.07 -8.50 -8.79
C ASP A 133 5.29 -9.24 -9.88
N ALA A 134 4.09 -9.74 -9.55
CA ALA A 134 3.25 -10.44 -10.51
C ALA A 134 2.88 -9.54 -11.71
N HIS A 135 2.54 -8.28 -11.45
CA HIS A 135 2.19 -7.33 -12.50
C HIS A 135 3.41 -6.86 -13.31
N VAL A 136 4.58 -6.66 -12.68
CA VAL A 136 5.83 -6.33 -13.38
C VAL A 136 6.31 -7.49 -14.24
N ALA A 137 6.13 -8.73 -13.80
CA ALA A 137 6.42 -9.91 -14.60
C ALA A 137 5.49 -10.03 -15.82
N ALA A 138 4.19 -9.72 -15.65
CA ALA A 138 3.20 -9.79 -16.71
C ALA A 138 3.27 -8.64 -17.73
N HIS A 139 3.89 -7.51 -17.39
CA HIS A 139 3.96 -6.31 -18.24
C HIS A 139 5.42 -5.85 -18.45
N PRO A 140 6.15 -6.42 -19.43
CA PRO A 140 7.57 -6.13 -19.63
C PRO A 140 7.93 -4.65 -19.80
N GLY A 141 7.02 -3.84 -20.36
CA GLY A 141 7.22 -2.40 -20.52
C GLY A 141 7.41 -1.64 -19.18
N LEU A 142 6.94 -2.20 -18.07
CA LEU A 142 7.18 -1.62 -16.74
C LEU A 142 8.67 -1.70 -16.34
N LYS A 143 9.40 -2.73 -16.80
CA LYS A 143 10.81 -2.94 -16.43
C LYS A 143 11.74 -1.88 -17.02
N GLU A 144 11.32 -1.17 -18.05
CA GLU A 144 12.10 -0.10 -18.68
C GLU A 144 12.10 1.19 -17.82
N VAL A 145 11.04 1.38 -17.03
CA VAL A 145 10.83 2.60 -16.23
C VAL A 145 11.18 2.35 -14.76
N LEU A 146 10.92 1.14 -14.27
CA LEU A 146 11.15 0.73 -12.88
C LEU A 146 12.61 0.36 -12.64
N LYS A 147 13.19 0.93 -11.58
CA LYS A 147 14.56 0.64 -11.13
C LYS A 147 14.54 0.33 -9.64
N GLU A 148 15.08 -0.82 -9.25
CA GLU A 148 15.32 -1.08 -7.83
C GLU A 148 16.40 -0.11 -7.34
N ALA A 149 16.16 0.57 -6.22
CA ALA A 149 17.17 1.36 -5.54
C ALA A 149 18.28 0.41 -5.11
N GLN A 150 19.52 0.74 -5.47
CA GLN A 150 20.66 0.08 -4.84
C GLN A 150 20.76 0.62 -3.40
N PRO A 151 20.90 -0.26 -2.40
CA PRO A 151 21.11 0.14 -1.01
C PRO A 151 22.38 0.98 -0.85
#